data_AF-A0A5A8F4F3-F1
#
_entry.id   AF-A0A5A8F4F3-F1
#
_cell.length_a   1.000
_cell.length_b   1.000
_cell.length_c   1.000
_cell.angle_alpha   90.00
_cell.angle_beta   90.00
_cell.angle_gamma   90.00
#
_symmetry.space_group_name_H-M   'P 1'
#
loop_
_entity.id
_entity.type
_entity.pdbx_description
1 polymer ?
#
loop_
_entity_poly.entity_id
_entity_poly.type
_entity_poly.pdbx_seq_one_letter_code
_entity_poly.pdbx_strand_id
1 'polypeptide(L)'
;MKKFFLIIFLLSISYSLYAFNCTTSKCHNDIKNYEFAHGPVAAEQCLVCHNASDADLKKHINRPKSFIDFKSPTGDEPVCIMCHDNKVEGKFVHEPINTGDCTACHNPHGGNNKFFIKGKSESETCFECHENNKTVKKFLHGPVAAGECTSCHDPHSSNFQFQLKAKKDELCFICHNDKKDGFHKAVVHKPVKEGCTQCHDPHNSDTKFHLKAKSEKDLCMKCHGKNKKFADVLNNSKYKHKPVDEGACGDCHNPHASDFGKLLVSDAKNVCFECHNDIGERVKNSKFVHGPVETDGCTACHSVHGSNNAFILKMAFPKKFYNQYRKGLYDLCFNCHNEEILQYASTTKYTGFRNGDRNLHYLHVRIKGKGRSCKACHEVHASNQPKHVRKSVPFGSGGWELPITFTKTKTGGKCIVGCHKPKTYDRVRPVKYN
;
A
#
# COMPACT_ATOMS: atom_id res chain seq x y z
N MET A 1 -6.73 110.53 41.60
CA MET A 1 -7.68 109.41 41.83
C MET A 1 -6.99 108.11 41.42
N LYS A 2 -7.14 107.07 42.25
CA LYS A 2 -6.32 105.84 42.26
C LYS A 2 -6.74 104.82 41.17
N LYS A 3 -5.72 104.19 40.56
CA LYS A 3 -5.57 102.79 40.10
C LYS A 3 -6.83 101.97 39.75
N PHE A 4 -6.82 101.27 38.61
CA PHE A 4 -6.53 99.81 38.58
C PHE A 4 -6.30 99.33 37.13
N PHE A 5 -5.10 98.83 36.87
CA PHE A 5 -4.75 98.02 35.70
C PHE A 5 -5.29 96.60 35.95
N LEU A 6 -6.10 96.07 35.03
CA LEU A 6 -6.50 94.66 35.05
C LEU A 6 -5.64 93.91 34.01
N ILE A 7 -4.68 93.15 34.52
CA ILE A 7 -3.85 92.22 33.74
C ILE A 7 -4.66 90.93 33.59
N ILE A 8 -5.07 90.60 32.37
CA ILE A 8 -5.66 89.29 32.03
C ILE A 8 -4.50 88.36 31.65
N PHE A 9 -4.18 87.43 32.55
CA PHE A 9 -3.24 86.35 32.31
C PHE A 9 -3.96 85.26 31.51
N LEU A 10 -3.71 85.20 30.20
CA LEU A 10 -4.06 84.07 29.34
C LEU A 10 -3.06 82.94 29.62
N LEU A 11 -3.40 82.07 30.57
CA LEU A 11 -2.73 80.78 30.74
C LEU A 11 -3.18 79.86 29.59
N SER A 12 -2.39 79.84 28.51
CA SER A 12 -2.42 78.78 27.51
C SER A 12 -1.89 77.50 28.16
N ILE A 13 -2.78 76.68 28.73
CA ILE A 13 -2.45 75.30 29.07
C ILE A 13 -2.36 74.55 27.74
N SER A 14 -1.13 74.43 27.25
CA SER A 14 -0.79 73.54 26.16
C SER A 14 -0.97 72.10 26.65
N TYR A 15 -2.17 71.55 26.54
CA TYR A 15 -2.33 70.10 26.50
C TYR A 15 -1.70 69.64 25.19
N SER A 16 -0.40 69.37 25.23
CA SER A 16 0.27 68.58 24.21
C SER A 16 -0.31 67.17 24.28
N LEU A 17 -1.45 66.96 23.62
CA LEU A 17 -1.88 65.66 23.16
C LEU A 17 -0.85 65.19 22.12
N TYR A 18 0.32 64.73 22.59
CA TYR A 18 1.12 63.83 21.80
C TYR A 18 0.28 62.57 21.67
N ALA A 19 -0.41 62.42 20.54
CA ALA A 19 -0.78 61.11 20.04
C ALA A 19 0.56 60.36 19.91
N PHE A 20 0.93 59.60 20.94
CA PHE A 20 2.13 58.78 20.96
C PHE A 20 1.94 57.65 19.95
N ASN A 21 2.17 57.91 18.67
CA ASN A 21 2.22 56.88 17.67
C ASN A 21 3.64 56.27 17.65
N CYS A 22 3.73 54.99 17.95
CA CYS A 22 5.01 54.27 17.90
C CYS A 22 5.46 54.01 16.45
N THR A 23 4.55 54.17 15.48
CA THR A 23 4.74 53.88 14.06
C THR A 23 4.76 55.18 13.24
N THR A 24 5.95 55.76 13.06
CA THR A 24 6.19 56.94 12.21
C THR A 24 7.19 56.59 11.10
N SER A 25 7.45 57.52 10.18
CA SER A 25 8.52 57.34 9.18
C SER A 25 9.91 57.13 9.79
N LYS A 26 10.11 57.50 11.07
CA LYS A 26 11.38 57.37 11.79
C LYS A 26 11.39 56.25 12.84
N CYS A 27 10.24 55.70 13.23
CA CYS A 27 10.12 54.72 14.31
C CYS A 27 9.17 53.60 13.90
N HIS A 28 9.63 52.34 13.98
CA HIS A 28 8.85 51.12 13.70
C HIS A 28 8.01 51.18 12.39
N ASN A 29 8.54 51.83 11.36
CA ASN A 29 7.87 51.98 10.06
C ASN A 29 7.68 50.62 9.35
N ASP A 30 8.53 49.65 9.69
CA ASP A 30 8.47 48.27 9.22
C ASP A 30 7.16 47.58 9.59
N ILE A 31 6.58 47.88 10.76
CA ILE A 31 5.30 47.31 11.20
C ILE A 31 4.15 47.69 10.26
N LYS A 32 4.21 48.90 9.65
CA LYS A 32 3.20 49.35 8.68
C LYS A 32 3.23 48.57 7.37
N ASN A 33 4.30 47.83 7.10
CA ASN A 33 4.48 47.08 5.86
C ASN A 33 3.99 45.62 5.95
N TYR A 34 3.47 45.19 7.11
CA TYR A 34 2.90 43.85 7.23
C TYR A 34 1.59 43.74 6.45
N GLU A 35 1.46 42.65 5.68
CA GLU A 35 0.21 42.34 4.97
C GLU A 35 -0.94 42.08 5.95
N PHE A 36 -0.65 41.40 7.06
CA PHE A 36 -1.60 41.12 8.14
C PHE A 36 -1.14 41.83 9.41
N ALA A 37 -1.75 42.97 9.73
CA ALA A 37 -1.54 43.66 11.00
C ALA A 37 -2.41 43.06 12.11
N HIS A 38 -1.87 42.94 13.32
CA HIS A 38 -2.64 42.54 14.50
C HIS A 38 -3.63 43.65 14.89
N GLY A 39 -4.85 43.31 15.36
CA GLY A 39 -5.94 44.28 15.56
C GLY A 39 -5.57 45.55 16.34
N PRO A 40 -5.06 45.43 17.59
CA PRO A 40 -4.55 46.56 18.37
C PRO A 40 -3.46 47.38 17.65
N VAL A 41 -2.63 46.74 16.83
CA VAL A 41 -1.57 47.42 16.06
C VAL A 41 -2.14 48.17 14.87
N ALA A 42 -3.09 47.59 14.15
CA ALA A 42 -3.82 48.26 13.07
C ALA A 42 -4.61 49.47 13.56
N ALA A 43 -5.07 49.44 14.82
CA ALA A 43 -5.73 50.56 15.50
C ALA A 43 -4.76 51.57 16.15
N GLU A 44 -3.44 51.40 15.99
CA GLU A 44 -2.40 52.21 16.63
C GLU A 44 -2.49 52.25 18.18
N GLN A 45 -3.08 51.21 18.81
CA GLN A 45 -3.29 51.11 20.25
C GLN A 45 -2.13 50.39 20.97
N CYS A 46 -0.90 50.89 20.80
CA CYS A 46 0.31 50.23 21.31
C CYS A 46 0.33 50.03 22.85
N LEU A 47 -0.34 50.93 23.59
CA LEU A 47 -0.37 50.92 25.05
C LEU A 47 -1.26 49.81 25.65
N VAL A 48 -2.00 49.07 24.81
CA VAL A 48 -2.79 47.92 25.26
C VAL A 48 -1.88 46.76 25.67
N CYS A 49 -0.73 46.60 25.00
CA CYS A 49 0.23 45.52 25.27
C CYS A 49 1.56 46.02 25.84
N HIS A 50 1.97 47.26 25.52
CA HIS A 50 3.20 47.85 26.02
C HIS A 50 2.92 48.83 27.14
N ASN A 51 3.67 48.71 28.24
CA ASN A 51 3.70 49.70 29.29
C ASN A 51 5.07 50.39 29.30
N ALA A 52 5.09 51.69 29.00
CA ALA A 52 6.32 52.48 28.98
C ALA A 52 6.11 53.78 29.74
N SER A 53 6.96 54.07 30.72
CA SER A 53 7.01 55.41 31.31
C SER A 53 7.64 56.40 30.33
N ASP A 54 7.42 57.70 30.52
CA ASP A 54 8.09 58.76 29.75
C ASP A 54 9.63 58.63 29.80
N ALA A 55 10.16 58.14 30.91
CA ALA A 55 11.60 57.89 31.06
C ALA A 55 12.07 56.69 30.20
N ASP A 56 11.24 55.66 30.04
CA ASP A 56 11.53 54.48 29.22
C ASP A 56 11.47 54.81 27.73
N LEU A 57 10.46 55.58 27.31
CA LEU A 57 10.33 56.06 25.93
C LEU A 57 11.53 56.91 25.51
N LYS A 58 12.00 57.82 26.38
CA LYS A 58 13.21 58.64 26.11
C LYS A 58 14.48 57.79 25.98
N LYS A 59 14.60 56.70 26.74
CA LYS A 59 15.73 55.76 26.62
C LYS A 59 15.64 54.90 25.37
N HIS A 60 14.43 54.49 24.99
CA HIS A 60 14.14 53.64 23.83
C HIS A 60 14.53 54.30 22.51
N ILE A 61 14.26 55.61 22.34
CA ILE A 61 14.60 56.37 21.14
C ILE A 61 16.07 56.20 20.72
N ASN A 62 16.98 56.04 21.70
CA ASN A 62 18.42 55.94 21.47
C ASN A 62 18.95 54.50 21.47
N ARG A 63 18.07 53.49 21.58
CA ARG A 63 18.44 52.07 21.66
C ARG A 63 17.70 51.27 20.59
N PRO A 64 18.27 51.13 19.38
CA PRO A 64 17.57 50.52 18.24
C PRO A 64 17.26 49.01 18.38
N LYS A 65 17.49 48.40 19.56
CA LYS A 65 17.25 46.97 19.81
C LYS A 65 16.73 46.63 21.22
N SER A 66 16.47 47.62 22.09
CA SER A 66 15.87 47.29 23.39
C SER A 66 14.37 47.15 23.26
N PHE A 67 13.83 46.00 23.68
CA PHE A 67 12.41 45.76 23.75
C PHE A 67 11.81 46.58 24.91
N ILE A 68 10.64 47.21 24.70
CA ILE A 68 9.83 47.73 25.80
C ILE A 68 9.00 46.54 26.29
N ASP A 69 9.32 46.05 27.49
CA ASP A 69 8.74 44.83 28.05
C ASP A 69 7.21 44.80 27.95
N PHE A 70 6.69 43.62 27.60
CA PHE A 70 5.31 43.26 27.85
C PHE A 70 5.12 43.16 29.36
N LYS A 71 4.78 44.26 30.02
CA LYS A 71 4.28 44.16 31.40
C LYS A 71 2.78 43.95 31.30
N SER A 72 2.36 42.70 31.48
CA SER A 72 0.95 42.40 31.66
C SER A 72 0.41 43.28 32.80
N PRO A 73 -0.67 44.04 32.57
CA PRO A 73 -1.37 44.77 33.64
C PRO A 73 -1.86 43.86 34.78
N THR A 74 -1.93 42.53 34.57
CA THR A 74 -2.49 41.56 35.51
C THR A 74 -1.47 40.73 36.29
N GLY A 75 -0.16 40.91 36.08
CA GLY A 75 0.89 40.18 36.83
C GLY A 75 1.74 39.24 35.96
N ASP A 76 1.93 37.99 36.40
CA ASP A 76 2.90 37.03 35.82
C ASP A 76 2.39 36.30 34.56
N GLU A 77 1.12 36.48 34.16
CA GLU A 77 0.54 35.79 33.01
C GLU A 77 0.86 36.47 31.67
N PRO A 78 0.93 35.73 30.54
CA PRO A 78 1.18 36.30 29.22
C PRO A 78 0.14 37.35 28.84
N VAL A 79 0.56 38.54 28.39
CA VAL A 79 -0.35 39.63 27.98
C VAL A 79 -1.36 39.19 26.90
N CYS A 80 -1.01 38.20 26.09
CA CYS A 80 -1.85 37.64 25.04
C CYS A 80 -3.17 37.06 25.57
N ILE A 81 -3.15 36.43 26.76
CA ILE A 81 -4.32 35.69 27.27
C ILE A 81 -5.37 36.58 27.93
N MET A 82 -5.08 37.88 28.06
CA MET A 82 -6.08 38.87 28.45
C MET A 82 -7.20 39.00 27.40
N CYS A 83 -6.88 38.71 26.13
CA CYS A 83 -7.79 38.83 25.01
C CYS A 83 -7.99 37.50 24.24
N HIS A 84 -7.03 36.58 24.31
CA HIS A 84 -7.06 35.31 23.59
C HIS A 84 -7.18 34.13 24.54
N ASP A 85 -7.86 33.06 24.11
CA ASP A 85 -7.83 31.82 24.89
C ASP A 85 -6.39 31.30 24.98
N ASN A 86 -6.00 30.78 26.15
CA ASN A 86 -4.65 30.26 26.38
C ASN A 86 -4.36 28.95 25.60
N LYS A 87 -5.37 28.36 24.93
CA LYS A 87 -5.26 27.12 24.10
C LYS A 87 -4.54 25.94 24.79
N VAL A 88 -4.59 25.85 26.12
CA VAL A 88 -4.00 24.77 26.95
C VAL A 88 -4.99 23.65 27.30
N GLU A 89 -6.15 23.61 26.64
CA GLU A 89 -7.27 22.72 27.01
C GLU A 89 -7.00 21.24 26.69
N GLY A 90 -6.04 20.95 25.82
CA GLY A 90 -5.67 19.59 25.44
C GLY A 90 -4.76 18.90 26.46
N LYS A 91 -4.90 17.58 26.59
CA LYS A 91 -4.03 16.74 27.45
C LYS A 91 -2.53 16.88 27.14
N PHE A 92 -2.17 17.09 25.89
CA PHE A 92 -0.79 17.23 25.43
C PHE A 92 -0.57 18.66 24.95
N VAL A 93 -0.13 19.52 25.85
CA VAL A 93 0.20 20.93 25.57
C VAL A 93 1.59 21.00 24.95
N HIS A 94 1.77 21.85 23.94
CA HIS A 94 3.05 22.13 23.32
C HIS A 94 3.85 23.09 24.21
N GLU A 95 5.16 22.81 24.39
CA GLU A 95 5.98 23.48 25.41
C GLU A 95 5.95 25.01 25.36
N PRO A 96 6.06 25.68 24.19
CA PRO A 96 5.99 27.14 24.13
C PRO A 96 4.68 27.72 24.66
N ILE A 97 3.58 26.95 24.59
CA ILE A 97 2.28 27.38 25.11
C ILE A 97 2.21 27.12 26.62
N ASN A 98 2.77 26.01 27.08
CA ASN A 98 2.84 25.67 28.49
C ASN A 98 3.65 26.70 29.31
N THR A 99 4.70 27.28 28.71
CA THR A 99 5.52 28.33 29.33
C THR A 99 5.02 29.75 29.05
N GLY A 100 3.96 29.91 28.26
CA GLY A 100 3.39 31.21 27.91
C GLY A 100 4.19 32.01 26.87
N ASP A 101 5.20 31.41 26.23
CA ASP A 101 6.00 32.04 25.17
C ASP A 101 5.28 31.97 23.81
N CYS A 102 4.14 32.65 23.73
CA CYS A 102 3.36 32.81 22.50
C CYS A 102 4.21 33.44 21.38
N THR A 103 5.17 34.28 21.78
CA THR A 103 6.05 34.98 20.85
C THR A 103 7.15 34.10 20.27
N ALA A 104 7.35 32.87 20.74
CA ALA A 104 8.24 31.93 20.08
C ALA A 104 7.83 31.72 18.61
N CYS A 105 6.52 31.64 18.33
CA CYS A 105 6.00 31.39 17.00
C CYS A 105 5.22 32.58 16.41
N HIS A 106 4.52 33.35 17.23
CA HIS A 106 3.69 34.47 16.76
C HIS A 106 4.42 35.81 16.86
N ASN A 107 4.21 36.66 15.87
CA ASN A 107 4.59 38.07 15.91
C ASN A 107 3.36 38.90 16.31
N PRO A 108 3.29 39.45 17.54
CA PRO A 108 2.13 40.19 18.02
C PRO A 108 1.92 41.54 17.30
N HIS A 109 2.88 41.99 16.49
CA HIS A 109 2.69 43.16 15.65
C HIS A 109 1.96 42.87 14.33
N GLY A 110 2.05 41.63 13.84
CA GLY A 110 1.59 41.26 12.52
C GLY A 110 2.66 40.53 11.71
N GLY A 111 2.41 40.33 10.42
CA GLY A 111 3.35 39.71 9.52
C GLY A 111 2.79 39.55 8.11
N ASN A 112 3.55 38.85 7.27
CA ASN A 112 3.12 38.52 5.91
C ASN A 112 2.49 37.12 5.83
N ASN A 113 2.42 36.41 6.95
CA ASN A 113 1.72 35.13 7.07
C ASN A 113 0.40 35.31 7.82
N LYS A 114 -0.58 34.51 7.43
CA LYS A 114 -1.80 34.34 8.21
C LYS A 114 -1.46 33.89 9.63
N PHE A 115 -2.29 34.30 10.59
CA PHE A 115 -2.10 34.01 12.02
C PHE A 115 -0.77 34.55 12.61
N PHE A 116 -0.09 35.45 11.90
CA PHE A 116 1.09 36.16 12.39
C PHE A 116 2.26 35.24 12.76
N ILE A 117 2.43 34.13 12.05
CA ILE A 117 3.55 33.21 12.27
C ILE A 117 4.88 33.86 11.77
N LYS A 118 5.96 33.73 12.57
CA LYS A 118 7.25 34.40 12.37
C LYS A 118 8.07 33.93 11.16
N GLY A 119 8.16 32.63 10.90
CA GLY A 119 8.92 32.08 9.76
C GLY A 119 8.26 32.41 8.43
N LYS A 120 8.94 32.23 7.28
CA LYS A 120 8.32 32.56 5.96
C LYS A 120 7.25 31.55 5.54
N SER A 121 7.21 30.39 6.21
CA SER A 121 6.14 29.41 6.11
C SER A 121 5.86 28.79 7.49
N GLU A 122 4.74 28.09 7.57
CA GLU A 122 4.40 27.28 8.74
C GLU A 122 5.51 26.25 9.04
N SER A 123 5.94 25.50 8.02
CA SER A 123 7.02 24.53 8.15
C SER A 123 8.35 25.13 8.58
N GLU A 124 8.75 26.29 8.05
CA GLU A 124 10.00 26.96 8.45
C GLU A 124 9.96 27.30 9.94
N THR A 125 8.82 27.81 10.43
CA THR A 125 8.63 28.11 11.86
C THR A 125 8.75 26.87 12.72
N CYS A 126 8.15 25.75 12.31
CA CYS A 126 8.29 24.49 13.05
C CYS A 126 9.76 24.03 13.09
N PHE A 127 10.51 24.19 11.99
CA PHE A 127 11.89 23.73 11.89
C PHE A 127 12.93 24.67 12.53
N GLU A 128 12.53 25.83 13.06
CA GLU A 128 13.39 26.63 13.93
C GLU A 128 13.77 25.87 15.22
N CYS A 129 12.90 24.95 15.67
CA CYS A 129 13.14 24.12 16.85
C CYS A 129 13.11 22.60 16.55
N HIS A 130 12.29 22.14 15.60
CA HIS A 130 12.20 20.71 15.29
C HIS A 130 13.18 20.29 14.20
N GLU A 131 13.79 19.12 14.38
CA GLU A 131 14.64 18.55 13.33
C GLU A 131 13.85 18.28 12.04
N ASN A 132 14.41 18.72 10.93
CA ASN A 132 13.84 18.47 9.62
C ASN A 132 14.14 17.05 9.08
N ASN A 133 14.06 16.01 9.91
CA ASN A 133 14.21 14.62 9.46
C ASN A 133 12.92 14.06 8.82
N LYS A 134 11.84 14.86 8.81
CA LYS A 134 10.50 14.50 8.30
C LYS A 134 10.23 14.93 6.85
N THR A 135 11.15 15.62 6.19
CA THR A 135 10.96 16.06 4.78
C THR A 135 12.10 15.68 3.85
N VAL A 136 13.01 14.79 4.28
CA VAL A 136 14.28 14.54 3.57
C VAL A 136 14.27 13.33 2.62
N LYS A 137 13.25 12.48 2.69
CA LYS A 137 13.18 11.28 1.84
C LYS A 137 12.45 11.52 0.53
N LYS A 138 12.64 10.60 -0.41
CA LYS A 138 12.18 10.73 -1.80
C LYS A 138 10.68 10.98 -1.96
N PHE A 139 9.84 10.28 -1.20
CA PHE A 139 8.39 10.39 -1.29
C PHE A 139 7.86 11.08 -0.04
N LEU A 140 7.45 12.34 -0.19
CA LEU A 140 6.81 13.13 0.85
C LEU A 140 5.30 12.96 0.79
N HIS A 141 4.65 12.95 1.95
CA HIS A 141 3.20 12.94 2.03
C HIS A 141 2.68 14.33 1.66
N GLY A 142 1.53 14.43 0.97
CA GLY A 142 1.04 15.68 0.37
C GLY A 142 1.07 16.89 1.31
N PRO A 143 0.44 16.83 2.49
CA PRO A 143 0.47 17.94 3.46
C PRO A 143 1.89 18.30 3.91
N VAL A 144 2.75 17.30 4.09
CA VAL A 144 4.15 17.50 4.49
C VAL A 144 4.96 18.16 3.38
N ALA A 145 4.74 17.78 2.12
CA ALA A 145 5.38 18.40 0.97
C ALA A 145 4.95 19.86 0.78
N ALA A 146 3.70 20.19 1.14
CA ALA A 146 3.17 21.55 1.12
C ALA A 146 3.62 22.39 2.34
N GLY A 147 4.25 21.77 3.34
CA GLY A 147 4.64 22.44 4.58
C GLY A 147 3.47 22.73 5.54
N GLU A 148 2.37 22.00 5.38
CA GLU A 148 1.14 22.11 6.18
C GLU A 148 1.15 21.09 7.33
N CYS A 149 2.08 21.26 8.27
CA CYS A 149 2.17 20.45 9.48
C CYS A 149 0.85 20.46 10.28
N THR A 150 0.17 21.61 10.30
CA THR A 150 -1.07 21.83 11.02
C THR A 150 -2.28 21.14 10.39
N SER A 151 -2.16 20.60 9.19
CA SER A 151 -3.22 19.74 8.62
C SER A 151 -3.43 18.46 9.47
N CYS A 152 -2.38 18.02 10.16
CA CYS A 152 -2.41 16.83 11.01
C CYS A 152 -2.15 17.13 12.50
N HIS A 153 -1.32 18.13 12.79
CA HIS A 153 -0.91 18.50 14.14
C HIS A 153 -1.64 19.78 14.62
N ASP A 154 -1.87 19.88 15.92
CA ASP A 154 -2.26 21.11 16.58
C ASP A 154 -1.00 21.75 17.19
N PRO A 155 -0.60 22.96 16.77
CA PRO A 155 0.64 23.57 17.24
C PRO A 155 0.53 24.07 18.69
N HIS A 156 -0.66 24.06 19.30
CA HIS A 156 -0.87 24.50 20.67
C HIS A 156 -1.08 23.34 21.64
N SER A 157 -2.19 22.60 21.48
CA SER A 157 -2.48 21.47 22.35
C SER A 157 -3.47 20.52 21.71
N SER A 158 -3.43 19.26 22.13
CA SER A 158 -4.44 18.28 21.72
C SER A 158 -4.63 17.20 22.79
N ASN A 159 -5.78 16.54 22.74
CA ASN A 159 -6.07 15.35 23.53
C ASN A 159 -5.33 14.09 23.03
N PHE A 160 -4.65 14.18 21.88
CA PHE A 160 -3.95 13.06 21.25
C PHE A 160 -2.43 13.27 21.26
N GLN A 161 -1.69 12.20 21.53
CA GLN A 161 -0.22 12.21 21.60
C GLN A 161 0.40 12.76 20.30
N PHE A 162 1.52 13.47 20.42
CA PHE A 162 2.17 14.21 19.32
C PHE A 162 1.31 15.34 18.76
N GLN A 163 0.40 15.85 19.59
CA GLN A 163 -0.49 16.93 19.27
C GLN A 163 -1.32 16.65 18.00
N LEU A 164 -1.76 15.42 17.77
CA LEU A 164 -2.55 15.11 16.55
C LEU A 164 -3.95 15.72 16.65
N LYS A 165 -4.55 16.17 15.54
CA LYS A 165 -5.92 16.73 15.55
C LYS A 165 -7.02 15.70 15.79
N ALA A 166 -6.72 14.43 15.58
CA ALA A 166 -7.63 13.31 15.79
C ALA A 166 -6.85 12.06 16.25
N LYS A 167 -7.58 11.02 16.65
CA LYS A 167 -6.99 9.70 16.89
C LYS A 167 -6.33 9.19 15.61
N LYS A 168 -5.21 8.49 15.73
CA LYS A 168 -4.32 8.11 14.60
C LYS A 168 -5.05 7.62 13.33
N ASP A 169 -5.95 6.65 13.45
CA ASP A 169 -6.62 6.09 12.27
C ASP A 169 -7.72 7.02 11.73
N GLU A 170 -8.44 7.70 12.61
CA GLU A 170 -9.45 8.70 12.23
C GLU A 170 -8.81 9.88 11.49
N LEU A 171 -7.61 10.29 11.90
CA LEU A 171 -6.84 11.34 11.25
C LEU A 171 -6.57 11.02 9.77
N CYS A 172 -6.21 9.77 9.47
CA CYS A 172 -6.00 9.33 8.10
C CYS A 172 -7.28 9.44 7.26
N PHE A 173 -8.43 9.10 7.84
CA PHE A 173 -9.72 9.11 7.16
C PHE A 173 -10.32 10.51 6.96
N ILE A 174 -9.76 11.56 7.54
CA ILE A 174 -10.14 12.94 7.22
C ILE A 174 -9.96 13.20 5.71
N CYS A 175 -8.86 12.69 5.13
CA CYS A 175 -8.56 12.83 3.71
C CYS A 175 -8.76 11.52 2.94
N HIS A 176 -8.37 10.37 3.50
CA HIS A 176 -8.48 9.05 2.86
C HIS A 176 -9.82 8.35 3.15
N ASN A 177 -10.91 9.12 3.19
CA ASN A 177 -12.24 8.58 3.50
C ASN A 177 -12.68 7.49 2.50
N ASP A 178 -12.20 7.56 1.25
CA ASP A 178 -12.43 6.54 0.21
C ASP A 178 -11.93 5.15 0.60
N LYS A 179 -11.00 5.05 1.56
CA LYS A 179 -10.49 3.77 2.06
C LYS A 179 -11.32 3.19 3.19
N LYS A 180 -12.13 4.00 3.87
CA LYS A 180 -12.85 3.63 5.09
C LYS A 180 -13.76 2.43 4.88
N ASP A 181 -14.54 2.44 3.80
CA ASP A 181 -15.49 1.36 3.49
C ASP A 181 -14.79 0.03 3.16
N GLY A 182 -13.55 0.08 2.67
CA GLY A 182 -12.74 -1.10 2.42
C GLY A 182 -12.50 -1.94 3.68
N PHE A 183 -12.57 -1.34 4.87
CA PHE A 183 -12.38 -2.02 6.15
C PHE A 183 -13.64 -2.72 6.68
N HIS A 184 -14.77 -2.66 5.95
CA HIS A 184 -15.97 -3.45 6.25
C HIS A 184 -16.04 -4.77 5.48
N LYS A 185 -15.03 -5.07 4.65
CA LYS A 185 -14.96 -6.32 3.87
C LYS A 185 -14.79 -7.56 4.74
N ALA A 186 -15.08 -8.72 4.16
CA ALA A 186 -15.11 -9.99 4.88
C ALA A 186 -13.80 -10.35 5.62
N VAL A 187 -12.65 -10.00 5.03
CA VAL A 187 -11.33 -10.24 5.60
C VAL A 187 -10.58 -8.92 5.70
N VAL A 188 -10.27 -8.50 6.92
CA VAL A 188 -9.44 -7.31 7.18
C VAL A 188 -8.11 -7.75 7.77
N HIS A 189 -7.02 -7.27 7.18
CA HIS A 189 -5.68 -7.63 7.57
C HIS A 189 -5.35 -7.11 8.97
N LYS A 190 -4.86 -8.00 9.84
CA LYS A 190 -4.61 -7.70 11.27
C LYS A 190 -3.73 -6.45 11.49
N PRO A 191 -2.58 -6.25 10.81
CA PRO A 191 -1.75 -5.08 11.03
C PRO A 191 -2.47 -3.75 10.80
N VAL A 192 -3.42 -3.70 9.87
CA VAL A 192 -4.16 -2.45 9.62
C VAL A 192 -5.19 -2.17 10.71
N LYS A 193 -5.72 -3.21 11.39
CA LYS A 193 -6.54 -3.03 12.61
C LYS A 193 -5.73 -2.47 13.78
N GLU A 194 -4.41 -2.62 13.76
CA GLU A 194 -3.47 -2.07 14.74
C GLU A 194 -2.95 -0.66 14.33
N GLY A 195 -3.41 -0.17 13.17
CA GLY A 195 -3.25 1.20 12.69
C GLY A 195 -2.49 1.33 11.38
N CYS A 196 -2.77 2.39 10.62
CA CYS A 196 -2.16 2.61 9.30
C CYS A 196 -0.62 2.72 9.37
N THR A 197 -0.13 3.27 10.49
CA THR A 197 1.28 3.54 10.71
C THR A 197 2.13 2.29 11.03
N GLN A 198 1.53 1.10 11.10
CA GLN A 198 2.27 -0.17 11.16
C GLN A 198 3.09 -0.39 9.87
N CYS A 199 2.52 0.04 8.74
CA CYS A 199 3.11 -0.13 7.41
C CYS A 199 3.53 1.19 6.78
N HIS A 200 2.77 2.27 6.99
CA HIS A 200 3.00 3.57 6.38
C HIS A 200 3.73 4.53 7.32
N ASP A 201 4.60 5.36 6.75
CA ASP A 201 5.14 6.55 7.37
C ASP A 201 4.28 7.76 6.98
N PRO A 202 3.63 8.44 7.93
CA PRO A 202 2.71 9.54 7.59
C PRO A 202 3.43 10.80 7.07
N HIS A 203 4.77 10.84 7.13
CA HIS A 203 5.56 11.98 6.65
C HIS A 203 6.28 11.66 5.36
N ASN A 204 7.13 10.62 5.36
CA ASN A 204 8.01 10.36 4.23
C ASN A 204 8.53 8.92 4.16
N SER A 205 8.86 8.48 2.95
CA SER A 205 9.61 7.24 2.71
C SER A 205 10.48 7.33 1.46
N ASP A 206 11.49 6.46 1.37
CA ASP A 206 12.22 6.22 0.11
C ASP A 206 11.47 5.25 -0.82
N THR A 207 10.38 4.66 -0.32
CA THR A 207 9.57 3.67 -1.03
C THR A 207 8.18 4.23 -1.30
N LYS A 208 7.63 3.92 -2.49
CA LYS A 208 6.29 4.33 -2.91
C LYS A 208 5.24 3.96 -1.85
N PHE A 209 4.15 4.73 -1.80
CA PHE A 209 3.07 4.58 -0.81
C PHE A 209 3.55 4.74 0.63
N HIS A 210 4.69 5.40 0.84
CA HIS A 210 5.21 5.72 2.16
C HIS A 210 5.51 4.49 3.02
N LEU A 211 5.89 3.36 2.43
CA LEU A 211 6.11 2.13 3.18
C LEU A 211 7.33 2.25 4.11
N LYS A 212 7.23 1.71 5.32
CA LYS A 212 8.31 1.65 6.33
C LYS A 212 9.35 0.55 6.06
N ALA A 213 9.61 0.23 4.80
CA ALA A 213 10.60 -0.76 4.37
C ALA A 213 11.09 -0.41 2.96
N LYS A 214 12.21 -1.01 2.55
CA LYS A 214 12.85 -0.73 1.25
C LYS A 214 11.97 -1.17 0.05
N SER A 215 11.15 -2.20 0.24
CA SER A 215 10.21 -2.71 -0.75
C SER A 215 8.96 -3.27 -0.08
N GLU A 216 7.92 -3.53 -0.89
CA GLU A 216 6.72 -4.24 -0.44
C GLU A 216 7.06 -5.63 0.11
N LYS A 217 7.86 -6.39 -0.65
CA LYS A 217 8.38 -7.70 -0.21
C LYS A 217 9.07 -7.61 1.15
N ASP A 218 9.98 -6.66 1.32
CA ASP A 218 10.69 -6.50 2.60
C ASP A 218 9.72 -6.18 3.74
N LEU A 219 8.70 -5.34 3.49
CA LEU A 219 7.67 -5.02 4.48
C LEU A 219 6.89 -6.26 4.90
N CYS A 220 6.35 -7.00 3.94
CA CYS A 220 5.56 -8.21 4.19
C CYS A 220 6.41 -9.26 4.93
N MET A 221 7.67 -9.43 4.52
CA MET A 221 8.56 -10.44 5.08
C MET A 221 9.02 -10.14 6.52
N LYS A 222 8.88 -8.92 7.04
CA LYS A 222 9.09 -8.64 8.48
C LYS A 222 8.21 -9.51 9.38
N CYS A 223 6.99 -9.81 8.93
CA CYS A 223 6.04 -10.66 9.66
C CYS A 223 5.92 -12.04 9.01
N HIS A 224 5.71 -12.11 7.70
CA HIS A 224 5.50 -13.38 6.99
C HIS A 224 6.78 -14.22 6.87
N GLY A 225 7.96 -13.60 6.92
CA GLY A 225 9.25 -14.30 6.93
C GLY A 225 9.53 -15.09 8.21
N LYS A 226 8.76 -14.85 9.29
CA LYS A 226 8.85 -15.65 10.52
C LYS A 226 8.39 -17.09 10.29
N ASN A 227 7.53 -17.33 9.31
CA ASN A 227 7.19 -18.68 8.88
C ASN A 227 8.32 -19.23 8.00
N LYS A 228 9.20 -20.05 8.60
CA LYS A 228 10.36 -20.64 7.93
C LYS A 228 10.00 -21.41 6.65
N LYS A 229 8.88 -22.14 6.63
CA LYS A 229 8.44 -22.89 5.43
C LYS A 229 8.06 -21.95 4.30
N PHE A 230 7.33 -20.88 4.61
CA PHE A 230 6.96 -19.88 3.62
C PHE A 230 8.19 -19.11 3.10
N ALA A 231 9.06 -18.67 4.01
CA ALA A 231 10.31 -17.99 3.64
C ALA A 231 11.20 -18.86 2.75
N ASP A 232 11.29 -20.17 3.05
CA ASP A 232 12.03 -21.13 2.22
C ASP A 232 11.43 -21.25 0.81
N VAL A 233 10.10 -21.32 0.68
CA VAL A 233 9.44 -21.34 -0.63
C VAL A 233 9.78 -20.10 -1.45
N LEU A 234 9.75 -18.90 -0.86
CA LEU A 234 10.05 -17.67 -1.61
C LEU A 234 11.53 -17.56 -1.99
N ASN A 235 12.44 -17.94 -1.09
CA ASN A 235 13.86 -17.68 -1.27
C ASN A 235 14.56 -18.80 -2.06
N ASN A 236 14.18 -20.05 -1.82
CA ASN A 236 14.95 -21.23 -2.22
C ASN A 236 14.27 -22.13 -3.25
N SER A 237 13.03 -21.82 -3.68
CA SER A 237 12.37 -22.60 -4.73
C SER A 237 13.14 -22.55 -6.04
N LYS A 238 13.37 -23.72 -6.65
CA LYS A 238 14.00 -23.85 -7.98
C LYS A 238 13.20 -23.17 -9.10
N TYR A 239 11.87 -23.26 -9.03
CA TYR A 239 10.95 -22.62 -9.97
C TYR A 239 10.14 -21.59 -9.21
N LYS A 240 10.44 -20.33 -9.46
CA LYS A 240 9.78 -19.21 -8.81
C LYS A 240 8.68 -18.65 -9.68
N HIS A 241 7.61 -18.18 -9.04
CA HIS A 241 6.58 -17.41 -9.72
C HIS A 241 7.07 -15.98 -9.89
N LYS A 242 7.15 -15.48 -11.13
CA LYS A 242 7.81 -14.20 -11.45
C LYS A 242 7.30 -13.02 -10.61
N PRO A 243 5.98 -12.74 -10.50
CA PRO A 243 5.49 -11.64 -9.67
C PRO A 243 5.90 -11.76 -8.20
N VAL A 244 5.95 -12.98 -7.67
CA VAL A 244 6.35 -13.25 -6.27
C VAL A 244 7.86 -13.04 -6.08
N ASP A 245 8.68 -13.46 -7.05
CA ASP A 245 10.14 -13.28 -6.98
C ASP A 245 10.50 -11.79 -7.03
N GLU A 246 9.82 -11.03 -7.90
CA GLU A 246 9.90 -9.58 -8.05
C GLU A 246 9.29 -8.81 -6.86
N GLY A 247 8.56 -9.50 -5.98
CA GLY A 247 8.03 -8.90 -4.74
C GLY A 247 6.74 -8.11 -4.92
N ALA A 248 6.03 -8.32 -6.02
CA ALA A 248 4.74 -7.70 -6.32
C ALA A 248 3.60 -8.48 -5.64
N CYS A 249 3.59 -8.49 -4.31
CA CYS A 249 2.58 -9.20 -3.53
C CYS A 249 1.17 -8.61 -3.76
N GLY A 250 1.11 -7.29 -3.97
CA GLY A 250 -0.08 -6.49 -4.23
C GLY A 250 -0.85 -6.87 -5.49
N ASP A 251 -0.19 -7.51 -6.45
CA ASP A 251 -0.82 -7.96 -7.71
C ASP A 251 -1.83 -9.09 -7.47
N CYS A 252 -1.67 -9.84 -6.38
CA CYS A 252 -2.57 -10.93 -6.02
C CYS A 252 -3.28 -10.68 -4.69
N HIS A 253 -2.66 -9.92 -3.77
CA HIS A 253 -3.18 -9.67 -2.43
C HIS A 253 -3.51 -8.19 -2.21
N ASN A 254 -4.64 -7.90 -1.59
CA ASN A 254 -4.92 -6.60 -1.01
C ASN A 254 -4.37 -6.54 0.43
N PRO A 255 -3.32 -5.76 0.71
CA PRO A 255 -2.66 -5.75 2.02
C PRO A 255 -3.54 -5.14 3.14
N HIS A 256 -4.68 -4.53 2.81
CA HIS A 256 -5.60 -3.93 3.76
C HIS A 256 -6.78 -4.84 4.08
N ALA A 257 -7.59 -5.16 3.07
CA ALA A 257 -8.81 -5.90 3.24
C ALA A 257 -9.34 -6.47 1.91
N SER A 258 -10.07 -7.57 1.97
CA SER A 258 -10.71 -8.18 0.81
C SER A 258 -11.96 -8.97 1.21
N ASP A 259 -12.88 -9.11 0.27
CA ASP A 259 -14.02 -10.04 0.37
C ASP A 259 -13.60 -11.48 0.11
N PHE A 260 -12.41 -11.68 -0.44
CA PHE A 260 -11.85 -12.99 -0.75
C PHE A 260 -10.86 -13.45 0.32
N GLY A 261 -10.92 -14.75 0.62
CA GLY A 261 -10.03 -15.40 1.58
C GLY A 261 -8.55 -15.16 1.25
N LYS A 262 -7.70 -15.14 2.28
CA LYS A 262 -6.26 -14.84 2.16
C LYS A 262 -5.96 -13.48 1.53
N LEU A 263 -6.90 -12.53 1.64
CA LEU A 263 -6.77 -11.18 1.13
C LEU A 263 -6.59 -11.10 -0.39
N LEU A 264 -7.11 -12.05 -1.17
CA LEU A 264 -6.95 -12.00 -2.63
C LEU A 264 -7.66 -10.79 -3.24
N VAL A 265 -7.13 -10.21 -4.32
CA VAL A 265 -7.74 -9.04 -4.99
C VAL A 265 -9.04 -9.38 -5.73
N SER A 266 -9.19 -10.64 -6.15
CA SER A 266 -10.38 -11.21 -6.78
C SER A 266 -10.56 -12.67 -6.34
N ASP A 267 -11.57 -13.38 -6.86
CA ASP A 267 -11.71 -14.81 -6.57
C ASP A 267 -10.51 -15.62 -7.09
N ALA A 268 -10.33 -16.81 -6.53
CA ALA A 268 -9.14 -17.62 -6.75
C ALA A 268 -8.89 -18.00 -8.23
N LYS A 269 -9.91 -18.01 -9.10
CA LYS A 269 -9.73 -18.28 -10.53
C LYS A 269 -9.37 -17.00 -11.26
N ASN A 270 -10.09 -15.91 -11.01
CA ASN A 270 -9.87 -14.66 -11.72
C ASN A 270 -8.52 -14.02 -11.41
N VAL A 271 -8.00 -14.12 -10.18
CA VAL A 271 -6.65 -13.64 -9.85
C VAL A 271 -5.56 -14.31 -10.70
N CYS A 272 -5.80 -15.55 -11.14
CA CYS A 272 -4.89 -16.24 -12.06
C CYS A 272 -5.14 -15.81 -13.51
N PHE A 273 -6.41 -15.74 -13.92
CA PHE A 273 -6.79 -15.52 -15.31
C PHE A 273 -6.49 -14.11 -15.81
N GLU A 274 -6.44 -13.10 -14.94
CA GLU A 274 -6.04 -11.72 -15.31
C GLU A 274 -4.68 -11.68 -16.05
N CYS A 275 -3.74 -12.55 -15.64
CA CYS A 275 -2.44 -12.70 -16.29
C CYS A 275 -2.37 -13.97 -17.18
N HIS A 276 -2.95 -15.08 -16.75
CA HIS A 276 -2.98 -16.35 -17.48
C HIS A 276 -4.23 -16.45 -18.37
N ASN A 277 -4.39 -15.47 -19.25
CA ASN A 277 -5.58 -15.31 -20.09
C ASN A 277 -5.82 -16.52 -21.01
N ASP A 278 -4.77 -17.10 -21.57
CA ASP A 278 -4.84 -18.27 -22.45
C ASP A 278 -5.42 -19.51 -21.74
N ILE A 279 -5.05 -19.72 -20.49
CA ILE A 279 -5.61 -20.77 -19.64
C ILE A 279 -7.04 -20.44 -19.23
N GLY A 280 -7.31 -19.17 -18.88
CA GLY A 280 -8.65 -18.69 -18.53
C GLY A 280 -9.65 -18.92 -19.67
N GLU A 281 -9.32 -18.50 -20.89
CA GLU A 281 -10.12 -18.74 -22.08
C GLU A 281 -10.31 -20.24 -22.34
N ARG A 282 -9.24 -21.04 -22.22
CA ARG A 282 -9.32 -22.49 -22.42
C ARG A 282 -10.27 -23.14 -21.43
N VAL A 283 -10.20 -22.80 -20.15
CA VAL A 283 -11.07 -23.35 -19.10
C VAL A 283 -12.52 -22.93 -19.34
N LYS A 284 -12.76 -21.64 -19.66
CA LYS A 284 -14.11 -21.12 -19.93
C LYS A 284 -14.75 -21.71 -21.19
N ASN A 285 -13.97 -21.95 -22.24
CA ASN A 285 -14.45 -22.38 -23.56
C ASN A 285 -14.37 -23.90 -23.81
N SER A 286 -14.03 -24.69 -22.80
CA SER A 286 -13.90 -26.15 -22.94
C SER A 286 -15.10 -26.89 -22.37
N LYS A 287 -15.58 -27.89 -23.12
CA LYS A 287 -16.67 -28.77 -22.70
C LYS A 287 -16.34 -29.61 -21.46
N PHE A 288 -15.09 -30.01 -21.29
CA PHE A 288 -14.63 -30.84 -20.18
C PHE A 288 -13.52 -30.13 -19.41
N VAL A 289 -13.89 -29.44 -18.33
CA VAL A 289 -12.94 -28.89 -17.36
C VAL A 289 -12.48 -30.02 -16.43
N HIS A 290 -11.19 -30.06 -16.11
CA HIS A 290 -10.66 -31.08 -15.24
C HIS A 290 -11.17 -30.85 -13.81
N GLY A 291 -11.69 -31.90 -13.15
CA GLY A 291 -12.38 -31.80 -11.85
C GLY A 291 -11.68 -30.92 -10.81
N PRO A 292 -10.37 -31.11 -10.52
CA PRO A 292 -9.65 -30.26 -9.58
C PRO A 292 -9.54 -28.79 -10.02
N VAL A 293 -9.47 -28.51 -11.33
CA VAL A 293 -9.48 -27.13 -11.85
C VAL A 293 -10.85 -26.49 -11.70
N GLU A 294 -11.91 -27.27 -11.88
CA GLU A 294 -13.29 -26.82 -11.74
C GLU A 294 -13.67 -26.54 -10.28
N THR A 295 -13.27 -27.41 -9.35
CA THR A 295 -13.71 -27.40 -7.94
C THR A 295 -12.69 -26.73 -7.01
N ASP A 296 -11.48 -27.28 -6.93
CA ASP A 296 -10.40 -26.82 -6.02
C ASP A 296 -9.58 -25.65 -6.59
N GLY A 297 -9.75 -25.35 -7.88
CA GLY A 297 -9.06 -24.28 -8.60
C GLY A 297 -7.59 -24.56 -8.91
N CYS A 298 -6.88 -23.54 -9.37
CA CYS A 298 -5.48 -23.67 -9.84
C CYS A 298 -4.53 -24.18 -8.75
N THR A 299 -4.81 -23.81 -7.49
CA THR A 299 -3.99 -24.19 -6.34
C THR A 299 -4.13 -25.66 -5.96
N ALA A 300 -5.05 -26.43 -6.57
CA ALA A 300 -5.11 -27.88 -6.39
C ALA A 300 -3.76 -28.54 -6.71
N CYS A 301 -3.16 -28.12 -7.84
CA CYS A 301 -1.89 -28.66 -8.32
C CYS A 301 -0.73 -27.67 -8.24
N HIS A 302 -1.00 -26.36 -8.30
CA HIS A 302 0.05 -25.34 -8.30
C HIS A 302 0.40 -24.82 -6.90
N SER A 303 1.67 -24.48 -6.69
CA SER A 303 2.21 -23.82 -5.50
C SER A 303 2.60 -22.38 -5.83
N VAL A 304 1.61 -21.48 -5.87
CA VAL A 304 1.71 -20.14 -6.51
C VAL A 304 2.84 -19.23 -6.02
N HIS A 305 3.45 -19.50 -4.86
CA HIS A 305 4.59 -18.76 -4.34
C HIS A 305 5.96 -19.29 -4.79
N GLY A 306 6.00 -20.49 -5.37
CA GLY A 306 7.21 -21.19 -5.78
C GLY A 306 7.14 -22.69 -5.55
N SER A 307 7.95 -23.45 -6.29
CA SER A 307 8.14 -24.88 -6.08
C SER A 307 9.50 -25.37 -6.57
N ASN A 308 9.94 -26.50 -6.01
CA ASN A 308 11.07 -27.26 -6.54
C ASN A 308 10.70 -28.12 -7.77
N ASN A 309 9.41 -28.30 -8.02
CA ASN A 309 8.91 -29.01 -9.21
C ASN A 309 8.65 -28.05 -10.37
N ALA A 310 8.85 -28.57 -11.58
CA ALA A 310 8.58 -27.87 -12.82
C ALA A 310 7.16 -27.27 -12.86
N PHE A 311 6.98 -26.16 -13.59
CA PHE A 311 5.68 -25.49 -13.75
C PHE A 311 5.03 -25.05 -12.43
N ILE A 312 5.83 -24.90 -11.37
CA ILE A 312 5.39 -24.44 -10.06
C ILE A 312 4.34 -25.43 -9.47
N LEU A 313 4.57 -26.74 -9.66
CA LEU A 313 3.64 -27.80 -9.22
C LEU A 313 3.94 -28.25 -7.80
N LYS A 314 2.92 -28.70 -7.06
CA LYS A 314 3.10 -29.23 -5.69
C LYS A 314 3.89 -30.55 -5.65
N MET A 315 3.80 -31.34 -6.72
CA MET A 315 4.43 -32.66 -6.82
C MET A 315 5.12 -32.83 -8.17
N ALA A 316 5.89 -33.91 -8.32
CA ALA A 316 6.66 -34.18 -9.52
C ALA A 316 5.77 -34.46 -10.75
N PHE A 317 6.14 -33.84 -11.87
CA PHE A 317 5.59 -34.10 -13.20
C PHE A 317 6.66 -33.80 -14.27
N PRO A 318 6.82 -34.63 -15.32
CA PRO A 318 7.92 -34.48 -16.27
C PRO A 318 7.75 -33.26 -17.17
N LYS A 319 8.84 -32.51 -17.36
CA LYS A 319 8.91 -31.42 -18.35
C LYS A 319 8.90 -31.93 -19.78
N LYS A 320 9.61 -33.01 -20.05
CA LYS A 320 9.84 -33.52 -21.41
C LYS A 320 8.58 -34.20 -21.93
N PHE A 321 8.34 -34.07 -23.24
CA PHE A 321 7.24 -34.75 -23.92
C PHE A 321 7.47 -36.27 -23.91
N TYR A 322 8.68 -36.70 -24.28
CA TYR A 322 9.15 -38.07 -24.20
C TYR A 322 10.01 -38.27 -22.96
N ASN A 323 9.74 -39.34 -22.21
CA ASN A 323 10.52 -39.73 -21.06
C ASN A 323 10.37 -41.24 -20.79
N GLN A 324 11.39 -41.84 -20.18
CA GLN A 324 11.26 -43.17 -19.62
C GLN A 324 10.45 -43.08 -18.32
N TYR A 325 9.44 -43.95 -18.17
CA TYR A 325 8.68 -44.06 -16.92
C TYR A 325 9.60 -44.43 -15.76
N ARG A 326 9.42 -43.76 -14.61
CA ARG A 326 10.03 -44.10 -13.32
C ARG A 326 8.98 -43.84 -12.24
N LYS A 327 8.97 -44.67 -11.20
CA LYS A 327 8.15 -44.43 -10.00
C LYS A 327 8.54 -43.06 -9.43
N GLY A 328 7.57 -42.28 -8.94
CA GLY A 328 7.80 -40.91 -8.48
C GLY A 328 7.59 -39.83 -9.56
N LEU A 329 7.70 -40.17 -10.85
CA LEU A 329 7.78 -39.16 -11.91
C LEU A 329 6.43 -38.45 -12.17
N TYR A 330 5.32 -39.11 -11.85
CA TYR A 330 3.95 -38.63 -12.07
C TYR A 330 3.16 -38.56 -10.78
N ASP A 331 3.82 -38.36 -9.63
CA ASP A 331 3.17 -38.35 -8.32
C ASP A 331 2.05 -37.31 -8.25
N LEU A 332 2.18 -36.19 -8.98
CA LEU A 332 1.09 -35.23 -9.12
C LEU A 332 -0.20 -35.87 -9.66
N CYS A 333 -0.08 -36.71 -10.68
CA CYS A 333 -1.23 -37.39 -11.29
C CYS A 333 -1.74 -38.51 -10.38
N PHE A 334 -0.83 -39.33 -9.85
CA PHE A 334 -1.19 -40.52 -9.08
C PHE A 334 -1.64 -40.23 -7.65
N ASN A 335 -1.54 -38.97 -7.22
CA ASN A 335 -2.22 -38.51 -6.01
C ASN A 335 -3.75 -38.58 -6.13
N CYS A 336 -4.31 -38.61 -7.35
CA CYS A 336 -5.75 -38.72 -7.59
C CYS A 336 -6.12 -39.84 -8.58
N HIS A 337 -5.21 -40.23 -9.47
CA HIS A 337 -5.43 -41.29 -10.45
C HIS A 337 -4.76 -42.60 -10.02
N ASN A 338 -5.36 -43.73 -10.40
CA ASN A 338 -4.81 -45.07 -10.15
C ASN A 338 -3.45 -45.25 -10.87
N GLU A 339 -2.40 -45.63 -10.14
CA GLU A 339 -1.03 -45.85 -10.68
C GLU A 339 -0.92 -47.21 -11.39
N GLU A 340 -1.73 -48.19 -10.98
CA GLU A 340 -1.75 -49.56 -11.48
C GLU A 340 -2.10 -49.64 -12.97
N ILE A 341 -2.65 -48.57 -13.56
CA ILE A 341 -2.83 -48.42 -15.01
C ILE A 341 -1.52 -48.52 -15.80
N LEU A 342 -0.35 -48.34 -15.16
CA LEU A 342 0.97 -48.47 -15.78
C LEU A 342 1.77 -49.67 -15.27
N GLN A 343 1.26 -50.46 -14.32
CA GLN A 343 2.03 -51.52 -13.69
C GLN A 343 2.18 -52.75 -14.60
N TYR A 344 1.12 -53.11 -15.33
CA TYR A 344 1.06 -54.36 -16.11
C TYR A 344 0.83 -54.10 -17.60
N ALA A 345 1.56 -54.85 -18.44
CA ALA A 345 1.42 -54.81 -19.90
C ALA A 345 0.06 -55.39 -20.39
N SER A 346 -0.54 -56.27 -19.59
CA SER A 346 -1.90 -56.78 -19.78
C SER A 346 -2.71 -56.58 -18.48
N THR A 347 -3.95 -56.14 -18.61
CA THR A 347 -4.91 -56.02 -17.51
C THR A 347 -6.34 -55.92 -18.04
N THR A 348 -7.31 -56.52 -17.34
CA THR A 348 -8.75 -56.30 -17.57
C THR A 348 -9.37 -55.34 -16.56
N LYS A 349 -8.67 -55.07 -15.45
CA LYS A 349 -9.17 -54.41 -14.24
C LYS A 349 -8.82 -52.94 -14.15
N TYR A 350 -7.56 -52.57 -14.42
CA TYR A 350 -7.05 -51.26 -14.00
C TYR A 350 -7.34 -50.13 -14.99
N THR A 351 -7.55 -50.42 -16.28
CA THR A 351 -7.78 -49.40 -17.30
C THR A 351 -8.85 -49.77 -18.32
N GLY A 352 -9.64 -48.76 -18.71
CA GLY A 352 -10.56 -48.84 -19.85
C GLY A 352 -9.89 -48.59 -21.21
N PHE A 353 -8.65 -48.07 -21.23
CA PHE A 353 -7.85 -47.87 -22.45
C PHE A 353 -6.99 -49.12 -22.70
N ARG A 354 -7.64 -50.17 -23.21
CA ARG A 354 -7.04 -51.49 -23.49
C ARG A 354 -7.73 -52.15 -24.68
N ASN A 355 -6.99 -52.93 -25.47
CA ASN A 355 -7.54 -53.71 -26.58
C ASN A 355 -7.54 -55.19 -26.19
N GLY A 356 -8.71 -55.76 -25.90
CA GLY A 356 -8.78 -56.96 -25.07
C GLY A 356 -8.14 -56.70 -23.71
N ASP A 357 -7.25 -57.58 -23.28
CA ASP A 357 -6.45 -57.42 -22.05
C ASP A 357 -5.21 -56.54 -22.25
N ARG A 358 -4.76 -56.30 -23.50
CA ARG A 358 -3.57 -55.50 -23.79
C ARG A 358 -3.72 -54.06 -23.32
N ASN A 359 -2.91 -53.65 -22.35
CA ASN A 359 -2.93 -52.33 -21.75
C ASN A 359 -2.30 -51.27 -22.68
N LEU A 360 -3.12 -50.36 -23.20
CA LEU A 360 -2.63 -49.32 -24.11
C LEU A 360 -1.98 -48.15 -23.37
N HIS A 361 -2.31 -47.86 -22.10
CA HIS A 361 -1.54 -46.88 -21.32
C HIS A 361 -0.10 -47.35 -21.14
N TYR A 362 0.09 -48.61 -20.71
CA TYR A 362 1.41 -49.22 -20.57
C TYR A 362 2.19 -49.14 -21.88
N LEU A 363 1.56 -49.51 -23.00
CA LEU A 363 2.19 -49.49 -24.32
C LEU A 363 2.72 -48.11 -24.72
N HIS A 364 2.04 -47.01 -24.38
CA HIS A 364 2.45 -45.66 -24.79
C HIS A 364 3.42 -45.01 -23.81
N VAL A 365 3.25 -45.27 -22.51
CA VAL A 365 4.01 -44.59 -21.45
C VAL A 365 5.31 -45.33 -21.11
N ARG A 366 5.35 -46.66 -21.20
CA ARG A 366 6.53 -47.47 -20.80
C ARG A 366 7.43 -47.88 -21.96
N ILE A 367 7.35 -47.23 -23.12
CA ILE A 367 8.29 -47.45 -24.23
C ILE A 367 9.70 -47.08 -23.77
N LYS A 368 10.65 -48.00 -23.91
CA LYS A 368 12.07 -47.76 -23.55
C LYS A 368 12.61 -46.58 -24.35
N GLY A 369 13.07 -45.54 -23.66
CA GLY A 369 13.63 -44.31 -24.25
C GLY A 369 12.62 -43.35 -24.91
N LYS A 370 11.43 -43.81 -25.31
CA LYS A 370 10.43 -43.02 -26.06
C LYS A 370 9.02 -43.04 -25.45
N GLY A 371 8.91 -43.30 -24.14
CA GLY A 371 7.65 -43.25 -23.41
C GLY A 371 7.02 -41.87 -23.50
N ARG A 372 5.71 -41.80 -23.70
CA ARG A 372 4.97 -40.54 -23.79
C ARG A 372 4.50 -40.11 -22.41
N SER A 373 4.74 -38.84 -22.06
CA SER A 373 4.16 -38.26 -20.84
C SER A 373 2.63 -38.20 -20.90
N CYS A 374 1.96 -38.12 -19.75
CA CYS A 374 0.49 -37.98 -19.71
C CYS A 374 0.01 -36.79 -20.54
N LYS A 375 0.74 -35.66 -20.52
CA LYS A 375 0.44 -34.46 -21.32
C LYS A 375 0.62 -34.63 -22.84
N ALA A 376 1.21 -35.74 -23.28
CA ALA A 376 1.26 -36.07 -24.70
C ALA A 376 -0.12 -36.42 -25.24
N CYS A 377 -1.04 -36.89 -24.40
CA CYS A 377 -2.39 -37.25 -24.83
C CYS A 377 -3.47 -36.48 -24.09
N HIS A 378 -3.21 -36.05 -22.85
CA HIS A 378 -4.19 -35.36 -22.01
C HIS A 378 -3.91 -33.86 -21.92
N GLU A 379 -4.96 -33.06 -22.07
CA GLU A 379 -4.97 -31.65 -21.70
C GLU A 379 -5.45 -31.51 -20.26
N VAL A 380 -4.53 -31.24 -19.34
CA VAL A 380 -4.74 -31.41 -17.90
C VAL A 380 -5.55 -30.30 -17.25
N HIS A 381 -5.77 -29.19 -17.94
CA HIS A 381 -6.60 -28.09 -17.42
C HIS A 381 -8.06 -28.24 -17.88
N ALA A 382 -8.27 -28.26 -19.20
CA ALA A 382 -9.57 -28.44 -19.80
C ALA A 382 -9.44 -28.84 -21.27
N SER A 383 -10.35 -29.70 -21.74
CA SER A 383 -10.36 -30.17 -23.12
C SER A 383 -11.77 -30.25 -23.68
N ASN A 384 -11.86 -30.33 -25.00
CA ASN A 384 -13.12 -30.48 -25.72
C ASN A 384 -13.37 -31.90 -26.21
N GLN A 385 -12.52 -32.86 -25.82
CA GLN A 385 -12.68 -34.27 -26.16
C GLN A 385 -12.84 -35.11 -24.89
N PRO A 386 -13.57 -36.25 -24.97
CA PRO A 386 -13.75 -37.11 -23.82
C PRO A 386 -12.43 -37.52 -23.18
N LYS A 387 -12.43 -37.73 -21.85
CA LYS A 387 -11.24 -38.13 -21.06
C LYS A 387 -10.07 -37.16 -21.15
N HIS A 388 -10.38 -35.88 -21.35
CA HIS A 388 -9.40 -34.80 -21.51
C HIS A 388 -8.39 -35.05 -22.62
N VAL A 389 -8.72 -35.82 -23.66
CA VAL A 389 -7.80 -35.98 -24.77
C VAL A 389 -7.60 -34.63 -25.45
N ARG A 390 -6.34 -34.28 -25.74
CA ARG A 390 -6.00 -32.98 -26.33
C ARG A 390 -6.28 -32.95 -27.83
N LYS A 391 -6.58 -31.78 -28.37
CA LYS A 391 -6.89 -31.58 -29.81
C LYS A 391 -5.65 -31.67 -30.70
N SER A 392 -4.47 -31.40 -30.16
CA SER A 392 -3.23 -31.48 -30.90
C SER A 392 -2.03 -31.71 -29.97
N VAL A 393 -0.92 -32.13 -30.56
CA VAL A 393 0.38 -32.20 -29.92
C VAL A 393 1.43 -31.46 -30.74
N PRO A 394 2.38 -30.76 -30.08
CA PRO A 394 3.51 -30.19 -30.77
C PRO A 394 4.35 -31.28 -31.45
N PHE A 395 4.75 -31.07 -32.69
CA PHE A 395 5.58 -31.99 -33.48
C PHE A 395 6.63 -31.26 -34.32
N GLY A 396 7.86 -31.79 -34.27
CA GLY A 396 9.00 -31.21 -34.97
C GLY A 396 9.51 -29.91 -34.33
N SER A 397 10.59 -29.37 -34.88
CA SER A 397 11.19 -28.09 -34.45
C SER A 397 10.45 -26.86 -34.99
N GLY A 398 9.61 -27.03 -36.01
CA GLY A 398 8.86 -25.95 -36.68
C GLY A 398 7.53 -25.58 -36.02
N GLY A 399 7.20 -26.12 -34.84
CA GLY A 399 5.98 -25.76 -34.11
C GLY A 399 4.67 -26.27 -34.73
N TRP A 400 4.72 -27.29 -35.58
CA TRP A 400 3.50 -27.86 -36.17
C TRP A 400 2.70 -28.62 -35.12
N GLU A 401 1.41 -28.31 -35.01
CA GLU A 401 0.48 -28.97 -34.10
C GLU A 401 -0.20 -30.15 -34.80
N LEU A 402 0.23 -31.37 -34.49
CA LEU A 402 -0.37 -32.61 -35.00
C LEU A 402 -1.76 -32.80 -34.40
N PRO A 403 -2.84 -32.80 -35.20
CA PRO A 403 -4.19 -32.95 -34.67
C PRO A 403 -4.42 -34.36 -34.11
N ILE A 404 -5.15 -34.43 -33.00
CA ILE A 404 -5.59 -35.66 -32.36
C ILE A 404 -7.11 -35.63 -32.26
N THR A 405 -7.77 -36.64 -32.83
CA THR A 405 -9.21 -36.85 -32.68
C THR A 405 -9.45 -38.19 -31.99
N PHE A 406 -10.12 -38.14 -30.84
CA PHE A 406 -10.52 -39.29 -30.06
C PHE A 406 -12.05 -39.42 -30.02
N THR A 407 -12.54 -40.52 -30.54
CA THR A 407 -13.96 -40.90 -30.47
C THR A 407 -14.12 -42.08 -29.53
N LYS A 408 -14.83 -41.88 -28.43
CA LYS A 408 -15.14 -42.94 -27.45
C LYS A 408 -16.28 -43.81 -27.99
N THR A 409 -16.15 -45.14 -27.88
CA THR A 409 -17.26 -46.09 -28.11
C THR A 409 -17.68 -46.72 -26.77
N LYS A 410 -18.75 -47.52 -26.77
CA LYS A 410 -19.24 -48.22 -25.55
C LYS A 410 -18.15 -49.10 -24.94
N THR A 411 -17.47 -49.89 -25.79
CA THR A 411 -16.48 -50.90 -25.40
C THR A 411 -15.04 -50.51 -25.69
N GLY A 412 -14.78 -49.36 -26.30
CA GLY A 412 -13.42 -48.93 -26.62
C GLY A 412 -13.34 -47.51 -27.19
N GLY A 413 -12.65 -47.35 -28.31
CA GLY A 413 -12.52 -46.06 -28.97
C GLY A 413 -11.69 -46.07 -30.25
N LYS A 414 -11.70 -44.94 -30.95
CA LYS A 414 -10.91 -44.65 -32.15
C LYS A 414 -10.05 -43.43 -31.90
N CYS A 415 -8.76 -43.51 -32.24
CA CYS A 415 -7.83 -42.39 -32.18
C CYS A 415 -7.26 -42.14 -33.59
N ILE A 416 -7.27 -40.89 -34.01
CA ILE A 416 -6.68 -40.40 -35.26
C ILE A 416 -5.62 -39.38 -34.87
N VAL A 417 -4.39 -39.56 -35.34
CA VAL A 417 -3.26 -38.67 -35.03
C VAL A 417 -2.61 -38.22 -36.33
N GLY A 418 -2.82 -36.97 -36.73
CA GLY A 418 -2.31 -36.39 -37.96
C GLY A 418 -2.51 -37.28 -39.18
N CYS A 419 -1.42 -37.54 -39.91
CA CYS A 419 -1.40 -38.33 -41.15
C CYS A 419 -1.42 -39.86 -40.91
N HIS A 420 -1.45 -40.33 -39.66
CA HIS A 420 -1.48 -41.77 -39.39
C HIS A 420 -2.89 -42.35 -39.61
N LYS A 421 -2.93 -43.58 -40.13
CA LYS A 421 -4.18 -44.34 -40.25
C LYS A 421 -4.87 -44.44 -38.87
N PRO A 422 -6.19 -44.21 -38.80
CA PRO A 422 -6.94 -44.34 -37.55
C PRO A 422 -6.69 -45.69 -36.87
N LYS A 423 -6.44 -45.67 -35.57
CA LYS A 423 -6.33 -46.89 -34.75
C LYS A 423 -7.55 -47.01 -33.85
N THR A 424 -8.17 -48.17 -33.88
CA THR A 424 -9.29 -48.53 -33.00
C THR A 424 -8.83 -49.52 -31.93
N TYR A 425 -9.58 -49.58 -30.84
CA TYR A 425 -9.43 -50.61 -29.83
C TYR A 425 -10.80 -50.96 -29.27
N ASP A 426 -10.93 -52.20 -28.80
CA ASP A 426 -12.15 -52.69 -28.16
C ASP A 426 -11.80 -53.66 -27.04
N ARG A 427 -12.47 -53.52 -25.89
CA ARG A 427 -12.22 -54.32 -24.67
C ARG A 427 -12.87 -55.70 -24.72
N VAL A 428 -13.87 -55.91 -25.57
CA VAL A 428 -14.71 -57.11 -25.67
C VAL A 428 -14.42 -57.88 -26.96
N ARG A 429 -14.26 -57.20 -28.10
CA ARG A 429 -13.92 -57.78 -29.41
C ARG A 429 -12.59 -57.20 -29.91
N PRO A 430 -11.43 -57.69 -29.41
CA PRO A 430 -10.15 -57.04 -29.61
C PRO A 430 -9.80 -56.88 -31.09
N VAL A 431 -9.31 -55.69 -31.46
CA VAL A 431 -8.91 -55.38 -32.83
C VAL A 431 -7.56 -56.03 -33.13
N LYS A 432 -7.46 -56.76 -34.24
CA LYS A 432 -6.16 -57.23 -34.75
C LYS A 432 -5.45 -56.08 -35.46
N TYR A 433 -4.26 -55.75 -35.01
CA TYR A 433 -3.41 -54.78 -35.67
C TYR A 433 -2.59 -55.52 -36.72
N ASN A 434 -2.88 -55.25 -37.99
CA ASN A 434 -2.03 -55.68 -39.11
C ASN A 434 -0.74 -54.88 -39.16
#